data_AF-A0A7R9UL91-F1
#
_entry.id   AF-A0A7R9UL91-F1
#
_cell.length_a   1.000
_cell.length_b   1.000
_cell.length_c   1.000
_cell.angle_alpha   90.00
_cell.angle_beta   90.00
_cell.angle_gamma   90.00
#
_symmetry.space_group_name_H-M   'P 1'
#
loop_
_entity.id
_entity.type
_entity.pdbx_description
1 polymer ?
#
loop_
_entity_poly.entity_id
_entity_poly.type
_entity_poly.pdbx_seq_one_letter_code
_entity_poly.pdbx_strand_id
1 'polypeptide(L)'
;RPRTAPELLITVRRARLLHDGYAQLAHQPHAALRRVLRVRFVSALGLGEAGIDHQGVFKEFMEDIVRAAFHADLGLFVTTGGGSGGGGEGGAVRSGVGDKTYFPNPHAAALHEDSEQLFEFVGRMLGKALYEGV
;
A
#
# COMPACT_ATOMS: atom_id res chain seq x y z
N ARG A 1 -32.39 -7.26 -16.02
CA ARG A 1 -31.44 -6.52 -15.17
C ARG A 1 -30.09 -7.23 -15.22
N PRO A 2 -28.94 -6.56 -15.46
CA PRO A 2 -27.66 -7.22 -15.29
C PRO A 2 -27.45 -7.48 -13.79
N ARG A 3 -27.02 -8.70 -13.42
CA ARG A 3 -26.48 -8.95 -12.07
C ARG A 3 -25.15 -8.22 -12.02
N THR A 4 -25.06 -7.14 -11.26
CA THR A 4 -23.77 -6.58 -10.89
C THR A 4 -23.00 -7.68 -10.17
N ALA A 5 -21.77 -7.96 -10.62
CA ALA A 5 -20.89 -8.87 -9.89
C ALA A 5 -20.76 -8.35 -8.46
N PRO A 6 -20.72 -9.23 -7.44
CA PRO A 6 -20.65 -8.78 -6.06
C PRO A 6 -19.39 -7.92 -5.86
N GLU A 7 -19.43 -6.90 -5.03
CA GLU A 7 -18.27 -6.04 -4.73
C GLU A 7 -17.34 -6.75 -3.74
N LEU A 8 -16.04 -6.45 -3.76
CA LEU A 8 -15.11 -6.91 -2.73
C LEU A 8 -15.07 -5.84 -1.63
N LEU A 9 -15.63 -6.12 -0.46
CA LEU A 9 -15.65 -5.19 0.67
C LEU A 9 -14.52 -5.52 1.64
N ILE A 10 -13.71 -4.52 1.98
CA ILE A 10 -12.74 -4.60 3.08
C ILE A 10 -13.07 -3.59 4.17
N THR A 11 -12.70 -3.91 5.40
CA THR A 11 -12.84 -3.02 6.55
C THR A 11 -11.46 -2.73 7.13
N VAL A 12 -11.09 -1.46 7.22
CA VAL A 12 -9.74 -1.05 7.61
C VAL A 12 -9.78 0.03 8.69
N ARG A 13 -8.82 0.02 9.61
CA ARG A 13 -8.61 1.09 10.58
C ARG A 13 -7.53 2.03 10.07
N ARG A 14 -7.73 3.34 10.18
CA ARG A 14 -6.77 4.36 9.73
C ARG A 14 -5.36 4.14 10.30
N ALA A 15 -5.27 3.81 11.58
CA ALA A 15 -4.00 3.53 12.26
C ALA A 15 -3.31 2.21 11.84
N ARG A 16 -3.98 1.34 11.06
CA ARG A 16 -3.50 0.00 10.70
C ARG A 16 -3.77 -0.35 9.23
N LEU A 17 -3.81 0.64 8.35
CA LEU A 17 -4.19 0.48 6.95
C LEU A 17 -3.42 -0.62 6.22
N LEU A 18 -2.09 -0.58 6.31
CA LEU A 18 -1.23 -1.58 5.66
C LEU A 18 -1.53 -3.00 6.16
N HIS A 19 -1.56 -3.17 7.49
CA HIS A 19 -1.82 -4.46 8.10
C HIS A 19 -3.22 -5.00 7.76
N ASP A 20 -4.25 -4.18 7.93
CA ASP A 20 -5.64 -4.59 7.70
C ASP A 20 -5.91 -4.86 6.21
N GLY A 21 -5.30 -4.06 5.32
CA GLY A 21 -5.32 -4.27 3.88
C GLY A 21 -4.63 -5.56 3.48
N TYR A 22 -3.39 -5.76 3.94
CA TYR A 22 -2.62 -6.99 3.68
C TYR A 22 -3.40 -8.24 4.10
N ALA A 23 -3.88 -8.28 5.36
CA ALA A 23 -4.61 -9.41 5.90
C ALA A 23 -5.85 -9.80 5.08
N GLN A 24 -6.53 -8.83 4.47
CA GLN A 24 -7.76 -9.06 3.70
C GLN A 24 -7.52 -9.30 2.21
N LEU A 25 -6.43 -8.77 1.64
CA LEU A 25 -6.23 -8.69 0.19
C LEU A 25 -5.04 -9.52 -0.32
N ALA A 26 -4.01 -9.77 0.48
CA ALA A 26 -2.78 -10.44 0.02
C ALA A 26 -3.07 -11.81 -0.62
N HIS A 27 -4.00 -12.56 -0.02
CA HIS A 27 -4.37 -13.91 -0.46
C HIS A 27 -5.65 -13.97 -1.30
N GLN A 28 -6.18 -12.83 -1.74
CA GLN A 28 -7.36 -12.85 -2.61
C GLN A 28 -7.00 -13.41 -4.00
N PRO A 29 -7.85 -14.27 -4.58
CA PRO A 29 -7.66 -14.72 -5.96
C PRO A 29 -7.69 -13.54 -6.94
N HIS A 30 -6.94 -13.63 -8.04
CA HIS A 30 -6.92 -12.58 -9.07
C HIS A 30 -8.33 -12.22 -9.57
N ALA A 31 -9.22 -13.20 -9.73
CA ALA A 31 -10.61 -12.95 -10.12
C ALA A 31 -11.39 -12.11 -9.10
N ALA A 32 -11.09 -12.24 -7.80
CA ALA A 32 -11.70 -11.42 -6.76
C ALA A 32 -11.19 -9.98 -6.80
N LEU A 33 -9.89 -9.77 -7.02
CA LEU A 33 -9.28 -8.43 -7.12
C LEU A 33 -9.76 -7.64 -8.36
N ARG A 34 -10.30 -8.30 -9.39
CA ARG A 34 -10.90 -7.62 -10.55
C ARG A 34 -12.29 -7.02 -10.27
N ARG A 35 -12.93 -7.41 -9.16
CA ARG A 35 -14.21 -6.83 -8.71
C ARG A 35 -13.94 -5.42 -8.16
N VAL A 36 -14.97 -4.58 -8.12
CA VAL A 36 -14.89 -3.26 -7.48
C VAL A 36 -14.51 -3.43 -6.01
N LEU A 37 -13.42 -2.78 -5.59
CA LEU A 37 -12.97 -2.80 -4.19
C LEU A 37 -13.69 -1.67 -3.43
N ARG A 38 -14.54 -2.05 -2.48
CA ARG A 38 -15.13 -1.12 -1.51
C ARG A 38 -14.31 -1.14 -0.24
N VAL A 39 -13.89 0.05 0.18
CA VAL A 39 -13.19 0.25 1.45
C VAL A 39 -14.15 0.87 2.44
N ARG A 40 -14.17 0.34 3.67
CA ARG A 40 -14.89 0.92 4.81
C ARG A 40 -13.92 1.21 5.93
N PHE A 41 -13.81 2.47 6.33
CA PHE A 41 -13.09 2.83 7.54
C PHE A 41 -13.92 2.54 8.78
N VAL A 42 -13.24 2.00 9.79
CA VAL A 42 -13.82 1.78 11.12
C VAL A 42 -12.92 2.36 12.20
N SER A 43 -13.55 2.78 13.29
CA SER A 43 -12.86 3.23 14.49
C SER A 43 -12.16 2.05 15.21
N ALA A 44 -11.42 2.36 16.28
CA ALA A 44 -10.83 1.34 17.15
C ALA A 44 -11.86 0.37 17.74
N LEU A 45 -13.12 0.79 17.87
CA LEU A 45 -14.24 -0.04 18.35
C LEU A 45 -14.94 -0.83 17.23
N GLY A 46 -14.45 -0.75 15.99
CA GLY A 46 -15.03 -1.44 14.83
C GLY A 46 -16.29 -0.78 14.27
N LEU A 47 -16.66 0.41 14.76
CA LEU A 47 -17.82 1.16 14.27
C LEU A 47 -17.47 1.89 12.97
N GLY A 48 -18.38 1.81 11.98
CA GLY A 48 -18.20 2.47 10.69
C GLY A 48 -18.13 3.99 10.82
N GLU A 49 -17.18 4.61 10.12
CA GLU A 49 -17.11 6.06 10.02
C GLU A 49 -18.24 6.57 9.11
N ALA A 50 -19.11 7.44 9.64
CA ALA A 50 -20.29 7.92 8.93
C ALA A 50 -19.93 9.02 7.91
N GLY A 51 -20.66 9.06 6.77
CA GLY A 51 -20.61 10.19 5.82
C GLY A 51 -19.45 10.20 4.82
N ILE A 52 -18.76 9.08 4.60
CA ILE A 52 -17.60 9.04 3.71
C ILE A 52 -17.99 8.68 2.27
N ASP A 53 -17.52 9.48 1.30
CA ASP A 53 -17.62 9.21 -0.14
C ASP A 53 -16.83 7.96 -0.53
N HIS A 54 -17.52 6.95 -1.07
CA HIS A 54 -16.97 5.65 -1.44
C HIS A 54 -15.82 5.71 -2.44
N GLN A 55 -15.80 6.69 -3.36
CA GLN A 55 -14.70 6.81 -4.32
C GLN A 55 -13.47 7.48 -3.67
N GLY A 56 -13.69 8.49 -2.84
CA GLY A 56 -12.63 9.10 -2.02
C GLY A 56 -11.94 8.10 -1.12
N VAL A 57 -12.68 7.18 -0.51
CA VAL A 57 -12.13 6.17 0.42
C VAL A 57 -11.16 5.22 -0.27
N PHE A 58 -11.49 4.76 -1.48
CA PHE A 58 -10.61 3.86 -2.23
C PHE A 58 -9.31 4.57 -2.59
N LYS A 59 -9.39 5.78 -3.15
CA LYS A 59 -8.19 6.57 -3.49
C LYS A 59 -7.31 6.83 -2.27
N GLU A 60 -7.91 7.25 -1.16
CA GLU A 60 -7.22 7.46 0.11
C GLU A 60 -6.51 6.19 0.59
N PHE A 61 -7.22 5.05 0.57
CA PHE A 61 -6.63 3.75 0.92
C PHE A 61 -5.44 3.39 0.03
N MET A 62 -5.56 3.55 -1.29
CA MET A 62 -4.47 3.24 -2.22
C MET A 62 -3.26 4.16 -2.01
N GLU A 63 -3.49 5.46 -1.80
CA GLU A 63 -2.44 6.42 -1.51
C GLU A 63 -1.67 6.07 -0.22
N ASP A 64 -2.38 5.69 0.83
CA ASP A 64 -1.75 5.33 2.10
C ASP A 64 -0.99 4.00 2.03
N ILE A 65 -1.52 3.00 1.29
CA ILE A 65 -0.79 1.75 1.03
C ILE A 65 0.52 2.03 0.28
N VAL A 66 0.46 2.83 -0.78
CA VAL A 66 1.65 3.18 -1.57
C VAL A 66 2.62 4.00 -0.71
N ARG A 67 2.14 4.99 0.05
CA ARG A 67 2.98 5.78 0.96
C ARG A 67 3.69 4.90 1.99
N ALA A 68 2.98 3.95 2.60
CA ALA A 68 3.56 3.02 3.57
C ALA A 68 4.60 2.10 2.92
N ALA A 69 4.32 1.58 1.72
CA ALA A 69 5.22 0.70 0.99
C ALA A 69 6.58 1.35 0.71
N PHE A 70 6.59 2.63 0.33
CA PHE A 70 7.80 3.40 0.00
C PHE A 70 8.40 4.15 1.21
N HIS A 71 7.85 3.97 2.42
CA HIS A 71 8.41 4.59 3.62
C HIS A 71 9.70 3.89 4.06
N ALA A 72 10.70 4.67 4.49
CA ALA A 72 12.01 4.14 4.88
C ALA A 72 11.91 3.13 6.05
N ASP A 73 10.99 3.36 6.98
CA ASP A 73 10.78 2.48 8.14
C ASP A 73 10.31 1.06 7.76
N LEU A 74 9.56 0.93 6.65
CA LEU A 74 9.16 -0.39 6.18
C LEU A 74 10.32 -1.09 5.46
N GLY A 75 11.27 -0.34 4.91
CA GLY A 75 12.52 -0.89 4.36
C GLY A 75 12.34 -1.77 3.12
N LEU A 76 11.18 -1.75 2.46
CA LEU A 76 10.97 -2.49 1.21
C LEU A 76 11.64 -1.82 0.01
N PHE A 77 11.70 -0.49 -0.02
CA PHE A 77 12.30 0.28 -1.10
C PHE A 77 13.32 1.27 -0.56
N VAL A 78 14.35 1.55 -1.37
CA VAL A 78 15.43 2.50 -1.08
C VAL A 78 15.60 3.47 -2.24
N THR A 79 16.22 4.64 -1.98
CA THR A 79 16.40 5.69 -2.99
C THR A 79 17.83 5.76 -3.50
N THR A 80 18.00 6.14 -4.77
CA THR A 80 19.31 6.27 -5.43
C THR A 80 20.23 7.34 -4.80
N GLY A 81 19.70 8.24 -3.96
CA GLY A 81 20.45 9.35 -3.35
C GLY A 81 20.59 9.29 -1.83
N GLY A 82 20.14 8.22 -1.19
CA GLY A 82 20.18 8.09 0.27
C GLY A 82 19.84 6.67 0.67
N GLY A 83 20.88 5.86 0.86
CA GLY A 83 20.75 4.61 1.59
C GLY A 83 20.28 4.89 3.02
N SER A 84 19.32 4.11 3.49
CA SER A 84 19.06 3.94 4.92
C SER A 84 20.38 3.71 5.64
N GLY A 85 20.68 4.54 6.65
CA GLY A 85 22.00 4.67 7.27
C GLY A 85 22.67 3.38 7.75
N GLY A 86 23.47 2.78 6.87
CA GLY A 86 24.62 1.94 7.22
C GLY A 86 25.89 2.62 6.69
N GLY A 87 26.86 2.87 7.57
CA GLY A 87 28.00 3.75 7.36
C GLY A 87 28.78 3.56 6.04
N GLY A 88 29.06 4.69 5.39
CA GLY A 88 29.88 4.78 4.18
C GLY A 88 29.88 6.22 3.67
N GLU A 89 31.04 6.86 3.73
CA GLU A 89 31.35 8.28 3.58
C GLU A 89 30.71 9.03 2.38
N GLY A 90 30.28 10.27 2.64
CA GLY A 90 30.36 11.40 1.71
C GLY A 90 29.33 11.51 0.57
N GLY A 91 28.24 12.27 0.77
CA GLY A 91 27.35 12.63 -0.34
C GLY A 91 26.18 13.54 0.01
N ALA A 92 26.43 14.85 -0.05
CA ALA A 92 25.50 15.99 -0.15
C ALA A 92 24.00 15.78 0.14
N VAL A 93 23.54 16.46 1.19
CA VAL A 93 22.17 16.95 1.35
C VAL A 93 21.75 17.68 0.07
N ARG A 94 20.87 17.06 -0.72
CA ARG A 94 20.04 17.76 -1.71
C ARG A 94 18.58 17.57 -1.32
N SER A 95 18.17 18.38 -0.35
CA SER A 95 16.76 18.75 -0.18
C SER A 95 16.35 19.64 -1.34
N GLY A 96 16.16 19.03 -2.52
CA GLY A 96 15.57 19.65 -3.69
C GLY A 96 14.29 18.92 -4.03
N VAL A 97 13.29 19.67 -4.51
CA VAL A 97 12.10 19.13 -5.19
C VAL A 97 12.58 18.53 -6.52
N GLY A 98 13.16 17.34 -6.45
CA GLY A 98 13.62 16.56 -7.60
C GLY A 98 13.03 15.15 -7.53
N ASP A 99 12.91 14.52 -8.68
CA ASP A 99 12.35 13.17 -8.80
C ASP A 99 13.15 12.19 -7.94
N LYS A 100 12.48 11.58 -6.96
CA LYS A 100 13.04 10.50 -6.14
C LYS A 100 12.76 9.17 -6.82
N THR A 101 13.82 8.52 -7.29
CA THR A 101 13.72 7.15 -7.81
C THR A 101 13.87 6.15 -6.68
N TYR A 102 12.95 5.18 -6.63
CA TYR A 102 12.97 4.08 -5.67
C TYR A 102 13.29 2.76 -6.38
N PHE A 103 14.03 1.89 -5.70
CA PHE A 103 14.29 0.52 -6.14
C PHE A 103 14.07 -0.47 -4.98
N PRO A 104 13.75 -1.75 -5.27
CA PRO A 104 13.59 -2.76 -4.22
C PRO A 104 14.85 -2.87 -3.36
N ASN A 105 14.69 -2.88 -2.05
CA ASN A 105 15.80 -3.05 -1.13
C ASN A 105 16.34 -4.48 -1.19
N PRO A 106 17.60 -4.72 -1.62
CA PRO A 106 18.18 -6.06 -1.66
C PRO A 106 18.31 -6.71 -0.27
N HIS A 107 18.23 -5.91 0.81
CA HIS A 107 18.27 -6.36 2.19
C HIS A 107 16.89 -6.45 2.86
N ALA A 108 15.80 -6.33 2.10
CA ALA A 108 14.43 -6.41 2.65
C ALA A 108 14.18 -7.71 3.43
N ALA A 109 14.74 -8.83 2.97
CA ALA A 109 14.62 -10.14 3.63
C ALA A 109 15.28 -10.20 5.02
N ALA A 110 16.23 -9.30 5.32
CA ALA A 110 16.81 -9.19 6.66
C ALA A 110 15.91 -8.40 7.64
N LEU A 111 14.95 -7.63 7.11
CA LEU A 111 13.99 -6.85 7.90
C LEU A 111 12.66 -7.59 8.04
N HIS A 112 12.24 -8.29 6.98
CA HIS A 112 10.97 -9.00 6.90
C HIS A 112 11.19 -10.38 6.28
N GLU A 113 10.93 -11.43 7.05
CA GLU A 113 10.98 -12.82 6.55
C GLU A 113 10.02 -13.02 5.38
N ASP A 114 8.89 -12.30 5.36
CA ASP A 114 7.84 -12.33 4.35
C ASP A 114 7.97 -11.20 3.30
N SER A 115 9.17 -10.66 3.11
CA SER A 115 9.43 -9.57 2.14
C SER A 115 8.93 -9.85 0.72
N GLU A 116 9.01 -11.11 0.25
CA GLU A 116 8.48 -11.51 -1.06
C GLU A 116 6.96 -11.30 -1.16
N GLN A 117 6.22 -11.72 -0.13
CA GLN A 117 4.77 -11.54 -0.07
C GLN A 117 4.38 -10.08 0.08
N LEU A 118 5.19 -9.28 0.79
CA LEU A 118 5.00 -7.83 0.89
C LEU A 118 5.21 -7.16 -0.48
N PHE A 119 6.26 -7.49 -1.23
CA PHE A 119 6.46 -6.98 -2.59
C PHE A 119 5.32 -7.38 -3.52
N GLU A 120 4.88 -8.65 -3.47
CA GLU A 120 3.75 -9.12 -4.25
C GLU A 120 2.48 -8.34 -3.91
N PHE A 121 2.20 -8.15 -2.63
CA PHE A 121 1.05 -7.38 -2.17
C PHE A 121 1.09 -5.94 -2.69
N VAL A 122 2.22 -5.25 -2.56
CA VAL A 122 2.38 -3.88 -3.07
C VAL A 122 2.17 -3.85 -4.59
N GLY A 123 2.75 -4.79 -5.33
CA GLY A 123 2.56 -4.91 -6.78
C GLY A 123 1.10 -5.14 -7.17
N ARG A 124 0.39 -6.01 -6.45
CA ARG A 124 -1.05 -6.26 -6.64
C ARG A 124 -1.88 -5.00 -6.38
N MET A 125 -1.54 -4.22 -5.36
CA MET A 125 -2.23 -2.97 -5.03
C MET A 125 -1.98 -1.90 -6.11
N LEU A 126 -0.74 -1.72 -6.56
CA LEU A 126 -0.44 -0.82 -7.68
C LEU A 126 -1.20 -1.22 -8.95
N GLY A 127 -1.19 -2.50 -9.31
CA GLY A 127 -1.96 -3.01 -10.45
C GLY A 127 -3.47 -2.79 -10.27
N LYS A 128 -3.98 -2.87 -9.03
CA LYS A 128 -5.38 -2.59 -8.71
C LYS A 128 -5.74 -1.11 -8.90
N ALA A 129 -4.88 -0.19 -8.47
CA ALA A 129 -5.07 1.25 -8.70
C ALA A 129 -5.17 1.56 -10.21
N LEU A 130 -4.24 1.03 -11.00
CA LEU A 130 -4.24 1.18 -12.46
C LEU A 130 -5.51 0.59 -13.10
N TYR A 131 -5.96 -0.57 -12.62
CA TYR A 131 -7.17 -1.22 -13.14
C TYR A 131 -8.45 -0.41 -12.84
N GLU A 132 -8.53 0.27 -11.69
CA GLU A 132 -9.67 1.12 -11.33
C GLU A 132 -9.54 2.57 -11.81
N GLY A 133 -8.41 2.95 -12.43
CA GLY A 133 -8.21 4.26 -13.04
C GLY A 133 -7.87 5.37 -12.03
N VAL A 134 -7.11 5.04 -10.99
CA VAL A 134 -6.52 6.00 -10.04
C VAL A 134 -5.10 6.38 -10.45
#